data_AF-A0AAN9ATE5-F1
#
_entry.id   AF-A0AAN9ATE5-F1
#
_cell.length_a   1.000
_cell.length_b   1.000
_cell.length_c   1.000
_cell.angle_alpha   90.00
_cell.angle_beta   90.00
_cell.angle_gamma   90.00
#
_symmetry.space_group_name_H-M   'P 1'
#
loop_
_entity.id
_entity.type
_entity.pdbx_description
1 polymer ?
#
loop_
_entity_poly.entity_id
_entity_poly.type
_entity_poly.pdbx_seq_one_letter_code
_entity_poly.pdbx_strand_id
1 'polypeptide(L)'
;MAKRFAIYTEDEIAKKRSNLTPVTTKRCTDSSVRIFRHYLKEKGKGEDFEAMSKNELNSTLGSFYLEARSESGDLYKRKTLEGIRYGLNRHLSRHRTTTTSILFGILIFPSLTKCSRRLSKNSSNKAKGTSPTTNPWPKPTGKNCTTACT
;
A
#
# COMPACT_ATOMS: atom_id res chain seq x y z
N MET A 1 -7.77 23.09 38.90
CA MET A 1 -6.58 22.64 38.13
C MET A 1 -6.98 21.45 37.28
N ALA A 2 -6.82 21.50 35.95
CA ALA A 2 -7.12 20.36 35.08
C ALA A 2 -6.02 19.29 35.21
N LYS A 3 -6.39 18.01 35.36
CA LYS A 3 -5.42 16.89 35.38
C LYS A 3 -4.95 16.57 33.96
N ARG A 4 -3.63 16.46 33.78
CA ARG A 4 -2.98 16.10 32.50
C ARG A 4 -3.30 14.67 32.04
N PHE A 5 -3.59 13.77 32.98
CA PHE A 5 -3.86 12.36 32.72
C PHE A 5 -5.25 11.99 33.23
N ALA A 6 -6.06 11.42 32.33
CA ALA A 6 -7.35 10.84 32.68
C ALA A 6 -7.13 9.46 33.32
N ILE A 7 -7.90 9.17 34.36
CA ILE A 7 -7.99 7.85 34.96
C ILE A 7 -9.12 7.12 34.23
N TYR A 8 -8.82 5.95 33.70
CA TYR A 8 -9.80 5.10 33.01
C TYR A 8 -9.98 3.80 33.78
N THR A 9 -11.19 3.27 33.74
CA THR A 9 -11.49 1.91 34.18
C THR A 9 -10.94 0.88 33.18
N GLU A 10 -10.71 -0.37 33.59
CA GLU A 10 -10.14 -1.38 32.69
C GLU A 10 -11.03 -1.60 31.45
N ASP A 11 -12.35 -1.51 31.60
CA ASP A 11 -13.32 -1.63 30.51
C ASP A 11 -13.18 -0.49 29.48
N GLU A 12 -12.98 0.74 29.94
CA GLU A 12 -12.74 1.89 29.07
C GLU A 12 -11.38 1.78 28.37
N ILE A 13 -10.36 1.28 29.06
CA ILE A 13 -9.04 1.02 28.47
C ILE A 13 -9.18 -0.04 27.37
N ALA A 14 -9.89 -1.14 27.62
CA ALA A 14 -10.15 -2.19 26.64
C ALA A 14 -10.91 -1.65 25.41
N LYS A 15 -11.96 -0.85 25.64
CA LYS A 15 -12.73 -0.18 24.57
C LYS A 15 -11.88 0.80 23.77
N LYS A 16 -10.95 1.52 24.40
CA LYS A 16 -10.02 2.41 23.70
C LYS A 16 -8.99 1.62 22.90
N ARG A 17 -8.44 0.54 23.45
CA ARG A 17 -7.51 -0.36 22.75
C ARG A 17 -8.13 -0.95 21.48
N SER A 18 -9.40 -1.36 21.52
CA SER A 18 -10.09 -1.89 20.33
C SER A 18 -10.35 -0.85 19.24
N ASN A 19 -10.59 0.41 19.63
CA ASN A 19 -10.79 1.56 18.73
C ASN A 19 -9.50 2.25 18.28
N LEU A 20 -8.36 1.90 18.87
CA LEU A 20 -7.06 2.53 18.58
C LEU A 20 -6.62 2.33 17.13
N THR A 21 -7.02 1.20 16.53
CA THR A 21 -6.71 0.91 15.13
C THR A 21 -7.84 1.42 14.23
N PRO A 22 -7.59 2.44 13.40
CA PRO A 22 -8.63 3.00 12.55
C PRO A 22 -9.05 1.97 11.49
N VAL A 23 -10.32 2.03 11.09
CA VAL A 23 -10.94 1.09 10.13
C VAL A 23 -10.16 1.04 8.81
N THR A 24 -9.64 2.17 8.35
CA THR A 24 -8.79 2.26 7.14
C THR A 24 -7.50 1.46 7.27
N THR A 25 -6.88 1.43 8.46
CA THR A 25 -5.67 0.65 8.71
C THR A 25 -5.96 -0.84 8.77
N LYS A 26 -7.13 -1.24 9.31
CA LYS A 26 -7.59 -2.63 9.26
C LYS A 26 -7.76 -3.09 7.80
N ARG A 27 -8.52 -2.34 7.00
CA ARG A 27 -8.71 -2.60 5.57
C ARG A 27 -7.40 -2.67 4.77
N CYS A 28 -6.46 -1.76 5.05
CA CYS A 28 -5.13 -1.79 4.43
C CYS A 28 -4.35 -3.06 4.80
N THR A 29 -4.44 -3.50 6.05
CA THR A 29 -3.84 -4.75 6.52
C THR A 29 -4.45 -5.95 5.80
N ASP A 30 -5.78 -6.03 5.74
CA ASP A 30 -6.51 -7.11 5.08
C ASP A 30 -6.21 -7.17 3.58
N SER A 31 -6.14 -6.01 2.92
CA SER A 31 -5.75 -5.90 1.51
C SER A 31 -4.32 -6.38 1.28
N SER A 32 -3.38 -6.04 2.16
CA SER A 32 -1.99 -6.49 2.06
C SER A 32 -1.87 -8.01 2.19
N VAL A 33 -2.62 -8.61 3.13
CA VAL A 33 -2.69 -10.06 3.34
C VAL A 33 -3.29 -10.75 2.13
N ARG A 34 -4.37 -10.21 1.56
CA ARG A 34 -5.01 -10.73 0.35
C ARG A 34 -4.04 -10.79 -0.84
N ILE A 35 -3.32 -9.70 -1.10
CA ILE A 35 -2.35 -9.63 -2.20
C ILE A 35 -1.26 -10.70 -2.02
N PHE A 36 -0.74 -10.86 -0.80
CA PHE A 36 0.29 -11.84 -0.53
C PHE A 36 -0.20 -13.28 -0.61
N ARG A 37 -1.42 -13.58 -0.12
CA ARG A 37 -2.04 -14.91 -0.27
C ARG A 37 -2.29 -15.26 -1.74
N HIS A 38 -2.73 -14.29 -2.54
CA HIS A 38 -2.88 -14.49 -3.98
C HIS A 38 -1.55 -14.87 -4.64
N TYR A 39 -0.47 -14.16 -4.31
CA TYR A 39 0.86 -14.46 -4.79
C TYR A 39 1.32 -15.88 -4.40
N LEU A 40 1.08 -16.31 -3.17
CA LEU A 40 1.43 -17.67 -2.72
C LEU A 40 0.67 -18.72 -3.53
N LYS A 41 -0.62 -18.50 -3.76
CA LYS A 41 -1.46 -19.37 -4.58
C LYS A 41 -0.95 -19.50 -6.01
N GLU A 42 -0.57 -18.38 -6.64
CA GLU A 42 0.03 -18.39 -7.99
C GLU A 42 1.36 -19.16 -8.04
N LYS A 43 2.16 -19.09 -6.97
CA LYS A 43 3.42 -19.84 -6.87
C LYS A 43 3.26 -21.28 -6.42
N GLY A 44 2.03 -21.77 -6.23
CA GLY A 44 1.74 -23.13 -5.75
C GLY A 44 2.20 -23.37 -4.30
N LYS A 45 2.36 -22.30 -3.51
CA LYS A 45 2.64 -22.40 -2.08
C LYS A 45 1.34 -22.40 -1.28
N GLY A 46 1.36 -23.02 -0.10
CA GLY A 46 0.24 -22.97 0.83
C GLY A 46 -0.14 -21.53 1.19
N GLU A 47 -1.44 -21.26 1.33
CA GLU A 47 -1.95 -19.92 1.65
C GLU A 47 -1.60 -19.49 3.09
N ASP A 48 -1.21 -20.43 3.94
CA ASP A 48 -0.92 -20.24 5.37
C ASP A 48 0.54 -19.82 5.62
N PHE A 49 0.83 -18.58 5.25
CA PHE A 49 2.13 -17.99 5.51
C PHE A 49 2.40 -17.75 7.00
N GLU A 50 1.41 -17.87 7.88
CA GLU A 50 1.58 -17.82 9.32
C GLU A 50 2.39 -19.02 9.85
N ALA A 51 2.34 -20.17 9.18
CA ALA A 51 3.07 -21.38 9.56
C ALA A 51 4.51 -21.45 9.02
N MET A 52 4.84 -20.65 7.99
CA MET A 52 6.17 -20.68 7.36
C MET A 52 7.31 -20.32 8.33
N SER A 53 8.49 -20.91 8.12
CA SER A 53 9.69 -20.54 8.87
C SER A 53 10.13 -19.10 8.56
N LYS A 54 10.89 -18.47 9.46
CA LYS A 54 11.37 -17.07 9.26
C LYS A 54 12.21 -16.93 7.99
N ASN A 55 13.06 -17.92 7.70
CA ASN A 55 13.96 -17.92 6.55
C ASN A 55 13.17 -18.07 5.24
N GLU A 56 12.22 -19.00 5.22
CA GLU A 56 11.36 -19.22 4.06
C GLU A 56 10.47 -18.02 3.75
N LEU A 57 9.90 -17.41 4.80
CA LEU A 57 9.11 -16.19 4.67
C LEU A 57 9.95 -15.04 4.10
N ASN A 58 11.19 -14.85 4.58
CA ASN A 58 12.07 -13.79 4.09
C ASN A 58 12.44 -13.98 2.60
N SER A 59 12.78 -15.20 2.20
CA SER A 59 13.06 -15.52 0.79
C SER A 59 11.83 -15.29 -0.09
N THR A 60 10.66 -15.74 0.36
CA THR A 60 9.40 -15.58 -0.38
C THR A 60 8.98 -14.11 -0.49
N LEU A 61 9.16 -13.31 0.56
CA LEU A 61 8.94 -11.86 0.52
C LEU A 61 9.92 -11.17 -0.43
N GLY A 62 11.17 -11.63 -0.48
CA GLY A 62 12.16 -11.16 -1.45
C GLY A 62 11.70 -11.32 -2.89
N SER A 63 11.25 -12.53 -3.25
CA SER A 63 10.67 -12.80 -4.58
C SER A 63 9.40 -12.00 -4.83
N PHE A 64 8.52 -11.90 -3.83
CA PHE A 64 7.29 -11.11 -3.92
C PHE A 64 7.57 -9.65 -4.29
N TYR A 65 8.53 -8.98 -3.64
CA TYR A 65 8.81 -7.57 -3.96
C TYR A 65 9.40 -7.34 -5.35
N LEU A 66 10.00 -8.37 -5.96
CA LEU A 66 10.52 -8.30 -7.33
C LEU A 66 9.43 -8.54 -8.38
N GLU A 67 8.48 -9.41 -8.07
CA GLU A 67 7.46 -9.88 -9.00
C GLU A 67 6.12 -9.17 -8.83
N ALA A 68 5.88 -8.49 -7.70
CA ALA A 68 4.59 -7.89 -7.39
C ALA A 68 4.21 -6.78 -8.39
N ARG A 69 3.06 -6.98 -9.03
CA ARG A 69 2.45 -6.07 -10.02
C ARG A 69 1.08 -5.60 -9.56
N SER A 70 0.67 -4.44 -10.05
CA SER A 70 -0.71 -3.96 -9.94
C SER A 70 -1.64 -4.77 -10.85
N GLU A 71 -2.95 -4.60 -10.67
CA GLU A 71 -3.98 -5.20 -11.53
C GLU A 71 -3.83 -4.80 -13.02
N SER A 72 -3.20 -3.65 -13.29
CA SER A 72 -2.89 -3.18 -14.65
C SER A 72 -1.61 -3.81 -15.23
N GLY A 73 -0.87 -4.61 -14.46
CA GLY A 73 0.42 -5.21 -14.86
C GLY A 73 1.64 -4.32 -14.60
N ASP A 74 1.46 -3.13 -14.04
CA ASP A 74 2.54 -2.21 -13.72
C ASP A 74 3.24 -2.56 -12.41
N LEU A 75 4.49 -2.13 -12.27
CA LEU A 75 5.23 -2.35 -11.03
C LEU A 75 4.73 -1.43 -9.91
N TYR A 76 4.58 -1.96 -8.69
CA TYR A 76 4.13 -1.14 -7.57
C TYR A 76 5.09 0.00 -7.25
N LYS A 77 4.52 1.18 -6.95
CA LYS A 77 5.27 2.31 -6.40
C LYS A 77 5.87 1.93 -5.05
N ARG A 78 7.04 2.50 -4.72
CA ARG A 78 7.71 2.29 -3.43
C ARG A 78 6.77 2.49 -2.23
N LYS A 79 5.94 3.55 -2.25
CA LYS A 79 4.99 3.84 -1.17
C LYS A 79 3.93 2.75 -0.99
N THR A 80 3.48 2.15 -2.08
CA THR A 80 2.54 1.03 -2.05
C THR A 80 3.20 -0.21 -1.44
N LEU A 81 4.42 -0.54 -1.85
CA LEU A 81 5.19 -1.66 -1.28
C LEU A 81 5.50 -1.46 0.21
N GLU A 82 5.81 -0.22 0.63
CA GLU A 82 5.94 0.15 2.05
C GLU A 82 4.62 -0.10 2.79
N GLY A 83 3.48 0.31 2.23
CA GLY A 83 2.16 0.05 2.79
C GLY A 83 1.85 -1.44 2.98
N ILE A 84 2.12 -2.25 1.95
CA ILE A 84 1.95 -3.71 2.00
C ILE A 84 2.84 -4.32 3.08
N ARG A 85 4.10 -3.89 3.16
CA ARG A 85 5.03 -4.33 4.21
C ARG A 85 4.47 -4.07 5.61
N TYR A 86 3.99 -2.86 5.88
CA TYR A 86 3.42 -2.52 7.18
C TYR A 86 2.17 -3.31 7.48
N GLY A 87 1.31 -3.56 6.48
CA GLY A 87 0.15 -4.44 6.61
C GLY A 87 0.55 -5.85 7.03
N LEU A 88 1.45 -6.49 6.28
CA LEU A 88 1.93 -7.84 6.59
C LEU A 88 2.59 -7.92 7.97
N ASN A 89 3.40 -6.91 8.34
CA ASN A 89 4.03 -6.88 9.66
C ASN A 89 3.01 -6.78 10.81
N ARG A 90 1.97 -5.95 10.66
CA ARG A 90 0.87 -5.87 11.64
C ARG A 90 0.13 -7.19 11.77
N HIS A 91 -0.19 -7.83 10.65
CA HIS A 91 -0.86 -9.13 10.62
C HIS A 91 -0.01 -10.21 11.30
N LEU A 92 1.25 -10.34 10.90
CA LEU A 92 2.17 -11.32 11.49
C LEU A 92 2.42 -11.08 12.97
N SER A 93 2.50 -9.83 13.42
CA SER A 93 2.65 -9.50 14.85
C SER A 93 1.40 -9.84 15.68
N ARG A 94 0.21 -9.84 15.05
CA ARG A 94 -1.04 -10.25 15.67
C ARG A 94 -1.15 -11.78 15.78
N HIS A 95 -0.65 -12.50 14.77
CA HIS A 95 -0.80 -13.96 14.66
C HIS A 95 0.38 -14.77 15.20
N ARG A 96 1.60 -14.20 15.23
CA ARG A 96 2.79 -14.86 15.77
C ARG A 96 3.21 -14.19 17.09
N THR A 97 3.22 -14.95 18.18
CA THR A 97 3.73 -14.51 19.50
C THR A 97 5.26 -14.48 19.59
N THR A 98 5.98 -14.60 18.46
CA THR A 98 7.45 -14.70 18.47
C THR A 98 8.13 -13.33 18.51
N THR A 99 9.16 -13.20 19.37
CA THR A 99 10.09 -12.08 19.69
C THR A 99 10.86 -11.46 18.50
N THR A 100 10.27 -11.44 17.30
CA THR A 100 10.88 -10.99 16.04
C THR A 100 10.39 -9.60 15.63
N SER A 101 9.78 -8.86 16.55
CA SER A 101 9.09 -7.59 16.32
C SER A 101 10.03 -6.38 16.20
N ILE A 102 11.31 -6.51 16.56
CA ILE A 102 12.25 -5.36 16.58
C ILE A 102 13.14 -5.31 15.33
N LEU A 103 13.31 -6.41 14.59
CA LEU A 103 14.35 -6.52 13.53
C LEU A 103 13.86 -6.47 12.07
N PHE A 104 12.54 -6.51 11.82
CA PHE A 104 11.99 -6.33 10.46
C PHE A 104 12.14 -4.89 9.92
N GLY A 105 12.50 -3.94 10.79
CA GLY A 105 12.80 -2.55 10.42
C GLY A 105 14.17 -2.35 9.76
N ILE A 106 15.17 -3.19 10.07
CA ILE A 106 16.57 -2.91 9.76
C ILE A 106 17.14 -3.85 8.68
N LEU A 107 16.73 -5.13 8.64
CA LEU A 107 17.47 -6.15 7.90
C LEU A 107 16.93 -6.51 6.49
N ILE A 108 15.82 -5.93 6.03
CA ILE A 108 15.27 -6.25 4.68
C ILE A 108 15.63 -5.20 3.61
N PHE A 109 16.31 -4.08 3.96
CA PHE A 109 16.26 -2.88 3.11
C PHE A 109 17.57 -2.16 2.71
N PRO A 110 18.69 -2.86 2.42
CA PRO A 110 19.68 -2.29 1.48
C PRO A 110 19.40 -2.62 0.00
N SER A 111 18.78 -3.76 -0.31
CA SER A 111 18.62 -4.21 -1.72
C SER A 111 17.44 -3.55 -2.43
N LEU A 112 16.33 -3.33 -1.73
CA LEU A 112 15.11 -2.74 -2.30
C LEU A 112 15.23 -1.24 -2.58
N THR A 113 16.04 -0.49 -1.83
CA THR A 113 16.33 0.93 -2.14
C THR A 113 17.22 1.08 -3.39
N LYS A 114 18.08 0.09 -3.69
CA LYS A 114 18.81 0.04 -4.97
C LYS A 114 17.92 -0.41 -6.14
N CYS A 115 17.05 -1.40 -5.95
CA CYS A 115 16.09 -1.85 -6.98
C CYS A 115 15.01 -0.79 -7.28
N SER A 116 14.45 -0.12 -6.28
CA SER A 116 13.43 0.93 -6.50
C SER A 116 14.00 2.17 -7.18
N ARG A 117 15.27 2.54 -6.93
CA ARG A 117 15.96 3.61 -7.68
C ARG A 117 16.16 3.23 -9.16
N ARG A 118 16.40 1.95 -9.45
CA ARG A 118 16.58 1.44 -10.82
C ARG A 118 15.25 1.42 -11.59
N LEU A 119 14.15 1.11 -10.90
CA LEU A 119 12.80 1.10 -11.48
C LEU A 119 12.21 2.51 -11.71
N SER A 120 12.54 3.48 -10.84
CA SER A 120 12.16 4.89 -11.05
C SER A 120 12.75 5.50 -12.32
N LYS A 121 13.89 4.99 -12.80
CA LYS A 121 14.53 5.51 -14.03
C LYS A 121 13.90 4.97 -15.32
N ASN A 122 13.15 3.86 -15.27
CA ASN A 122 12.50 3.29 -16.45
C ASN A 122 11.15 3.94 -16.80
N SER A 123 10.49 4.60 -15.85
CA SER A 123 9.21 5.29 -16.09
C SER A 123 9.34 6.62 -16.82
N SER A 124 10.54 7.24 -16.85
CA SER A 124 10.74 8.58 -17.44
C SER A 124 11.10 8.55 -18.93
N ASN A 125 11.36 7.38 -19.54
CA ASN A 125 11.74 7.28 -20.95
C ASN A 125 10.57 7.05 -21.92
N LYS A 126 9.31 7.14 -21.47
CA LYS A 126 8.13 7.07 -22.34
C LYS A 126 7.51 8.46 -22.52
N ALA A 127 8.27 9.39 -23.11
CA ALA A 127 7.75 10.70 -23.51
C ALA A 127 8.61 11.39 -24.58
N LYS A 128 8.85 10.76 -25.74
CA LYS A 128 9.18 11.48 -27.00
C LYS A 128 8.62 10.73 -28.21
N GLY A 129 7.87 11.45 -29.04
CA GLY A 129 7.17 10.98 -30.25
C GLY A 129 5.84 11.73 -30.42
N THR A 130 5.88 13.07 -30.45
CA THR A 130 5.58 13.92 -31.63
C THR A 130 4.09 14.08 -31.96
N SER A 131 3.58 15.27 -31.62
CA SER A 131 2.31 15.90 -32.02
C SER A 131 2.19 16.11 -33.54
N PRO A 132 0.98 16.39 -34.07
CA PRO A 132 0.72 17.78 -34.43
C PRO A 132 -0.71 18.30 -34.14
N THR A 133 -0.73 19.47 -33.50
CA THR A 133 -1.41 20.73 -33.90
C THR A 133 -2.93 20.81 -34.16
N THR A 134 -3.49 21.93 -33.68
CA THR A 134 -4.84 22.55 -33.86
C THR A 134 -5.91 22.09 -32.85
N ASN A 135 -6.67 22.93 -32.14
CA ASN A 135 -6.84 24.38 -32.05
C ASN A 135 -7.56 24.74 -30.72
N PRO A 136 -7.65 26.03 -30.33
CA PRO A 136 -8.03 26.49 -29.00
C PRO A 136 -9.55 26.56 -28.77
N TRP A 137 -9.97 26.22 -27.55
CA TRP A 137 -11.34 26.41 -27.07
C TRP A 137 -11.76 27.90 -27.16
N PRO A 138 -12.94 28.23 -27.72
CA PRO A 138 -13.46 29.59 -27.68
C PRO A 138 -14.03 29.90 -26.30
N LYS A 139 -13.77 31.12 -25.83
CA LYS A 139 -14.32 31.69 -24.59
C LYS A 139 -15.82 31.94 -24.72
N PRO A 140 -16.64 31.75 -23.67
CA PRO A 140 -18.02 32.17 -23.70
C PRO A 140 -18.10 33.67 -23.38
N THR A 141 -18.35 34.49 -24.39
CA THR A 141 -18.82 35.86 -24.20
C THR A 141 -20.34 35.86 -24.33
N GLY A 142 -21.04 36.14 -23.23
CA GLY A 142 -22.48 36.38 -23.28
C GLY A 142 -22.82 37.63 -24.06
N LYS A 143 -24.01 37.65 -24.67
CA LYS A 143 -25.00 38.75 -24.71
C LYS A 143 -25.99 38.61 -25.89
N ASN A 144 -27.27 38.40 -25.53
CA ASN A 144 -28.47 39.10 -26.04
C ASN A 144 -29.23 38.61 -27.29
N CYS A 145 -30.55 38.85 -27.21
CA CYS A 145 -31.52 39.21 -28.26
C CYS A 145 -32.43 38.10 -28.84
N THR A 146 -33.69 38.11 -28.35
CA THR A 146 -34.95 38.26 -29.10
C THR A 146 -35.09 37.60 -30.48
N THR A 147 -36.12 36.77 -30.67
CA THR A 147 -37.38 37.08 -31.40
C THR A 147 -38.23 35.82 -31.61
N ALA A 148 -39.49 36.07 -31.95
CA ALA A 148 -40.67 35.21 -31.99
C ALA A 148 -40.75 34.20 -33.16
N CYS A 149 -41.93 33.56 -33.23
CA CYS A 149 -42.52 32.69 -34.28
C CYS A 149 -42.36 31.19 -33.98
N THR A 150 -43.42 30.37 -33.88
CA THR A 150 -44.84 30.49 -34.27
C THR A 150 -45.69 29.66 -33.32
#